data_AF-A0A6C0J5P6-F1
#
_entry.id   AF-A0A6C0J5P6-F1
#
_cell.length_a   1.000
_cell.length_b   1.000
_cell.length_c   1.000
_cell.angle_alpha   90.00
_cell.angle_beta   90.00
_cell.angle_gamma   90.00
#
_symmetry.space_group_name_H-M   'P 1'
#
loop_
_entity.id
_entity.type
_entity.pdbx_description
1 polymer ?
#
loop_
_entity_poly.entity_id
_entity_poly.type
_entity_poly.pdbx_seq_one_letter_code
_entity_poly.pdbx_strand_id
1 'polypeptide(L)' 'MSSNNIEIQNSSQVSKPTFQKMLFIINALEQGWAVRKNNDTYIFTKKHENRQEIFQENYLETFVASNLATNVI' A
#
# COMPACT_ATOMS: atom_id res chain seq x y z
N MET A 1 -27.86 6.18 -13.99
CA MET A 1 -26.44 5.77 -13.91
C MET A 1 -26.42 4.44 -13.20
N SER A 2 -25.95 3.38 -13.84
CA SER A 2 -25.98 2.03 -13.26
C SER A 2 -24.90 1.92 -12.19
N SER A 3 -25.32 1.67 -10.94
CA SER A 3 -24.40 1.29 -9.87
C SER A 3 -23.91 -0.12 -10.13
N ASN A 4 -22.63 -0.28 -10.46
CA ASN A 4 -22.00 -1.59 -10.54
C ASN A 4 -21.84 -2.12 -9.12
N ASN A 5 -22.68 -3.08 -8.72
CA ASN A 5 -22.47 -3.86 -7.51
C ASN A 5 -21.29 -4.79 -7.75
N ILE A 6 -20.16 -4.53 -7.09
CA ILE A 6 -19.01 -5.43 -7.09
C ILE A 6 -19.35 -6.55 -6.10
N GLU A 7 -19.76 -7.71 -6.61
CA GLU A 7 -19.80 -8.94 -5.81
C GLU A 7 -18.36 -9.33 -5.45
N ILE A 8 -17.99 -9.16 -4.19
CA ILE A 8 -16.71 -9.63 -3.67
C ILE A 8 -16.86 -11.14 -3.47
N GLN A 9 -16.31 -11.94 -4.38
CA GLN A 9 -16.19 -13.38 -4.18
C GLN A 9 -15.23 -13.64 -3.01
N ASN A 10 -15.71 -14.32 -1.98
CA ASN A 10 -14.91 -14.78 -0.84
C ASN A 10 -13.88 -15.84 -1.29
N SER A 11 -12.80 -15.42 -1.94
CA SER A 11 -11.60 -16.23 -2.18
C SER A 11 -10.57 -15.86 -1.11
N SER A 12 -10.81 -16.36 0.10
CA SER A 12 -10.12 -15.94 1.32
C SER A 12 -8.72 -16.54 1.45
N GLN A 13 -7.78 -16.11 0.59
CA GLN A 13 -6.34 -16.16 0.84
C GLN A 13 -5.67 -14.99 0.11
N VAL A 14 -5.51 -13.85 0.79
CA VAL A 14 -4.63 -12.77 0.31
C VAL A 14 -3.18 -13.20 0.53
N SER A 15 -2.34 -13.13 -0.49
CA SER A 15 -0.93 -13.49 -0.33
C SER A 15 -0.26 -12.57 0.69
N LYS A 16 0.70 -13.10 1.45
CA LYS A 16 1.46 -12.33 2.45
C LYS A 16 2.05 -11.02 1.87
N PRO A 17 2.69 -11.00 0.67
CA PRO A 17 3.20 -9.77 0.08
C PRO A 17 2.11 -8.72 -0.19
N THR A 18 0.94 -9.16 -0.68
CA THR A 18 -0.20 -8.26 -0.92
C THR A 18 -0.72 -7.67 0.38
N PHE A 19 -0.90 -8.49 1.41
CA PHE A 19 -1.35 -8.01 2.73
C PHE A 19 -0.37 -7.01 3.35
N GLN A 20 0.92 -7.31 3.27
CA GLN A 20 1.99 -6.44 3.74
C GLN A 20 1.98 -5.09 3.01
N LYS A 21 1.86 -5.10 1.67
CA LYS A 21 1.72 -3.88 0.86
C LYS A 21 0.50 -3.06 1.27
N MET A 22 -0.64 -3.71 1.51
CA MET A 22 -1.86 -3.04 2.00
C MET A 22 -1.60 -2.37 3.35
N LEU A 23 -1.00 -3.08 4.31
CA LEU A 23 -0.69 -2.52 5.63
C LEU A 23 0.23 -1.30 5.55
N PHE A 24 1.27 -1.36 4.71
CA PHE A 24 2.20 -0.24 4.51
C PHE A 24 1.49 1.01 3.97
N ILE A 25 0.62 0.83 2.95
CA ILE A 25 -0.17 1.93 2.38
C ILE A 25 -1.11 2.51 3.44
N ILE A 26 -1.84 1.67 4.18
CA ILE A 26 -2.76 2.10 5.23
C ILE A 26 -2.01 2.92 6.29
N ASN A 27 -0.86 2.44 6.78
CA ASN A 27 -0.06 3.17 7.76
C ASN A 27 0.38 4.56 7.26
N ALA A 28 0.74 4.68 5.98
CA ALA A 28 1.09 5.97 5.43
C ALA A 28 -0.13 6.91 5.35
N LEU A 29 -1.29 6.40 4.96
CA LEU A 29 -2.54 7.18 4.93
C LEU A 29 -2.90 7.70 6.33
N GLU A 30 -2.82 6.88 7.37
CA GLU A 30 -3.06 7.27 8.77
C GLU A 30 -2.08 8.36 9.26
N GLN A 31 -0.86 8.39 8.71
CA GLN A 31 0.14 9.42 9.00
C GLN A 31 -0.01 10.68 8.13
N GLY A 32 -1.08 10.80 7.34
CA GLY A 32 -1.37 11.98 6.52
C GLY A 32 -0.61 12.04 5.20
N TRP A 33 -0.10 10.90 4.71
CA TRP A 33 0.41 10.81 3.34
C TRP A 33 -0.73 10.62 2.34
N ALA A 34 -0.57 11.20 1.16
CA ALA A 34 -1.33 10.82 -0.03
C ALA A 34 -0.54 9.75 -0.81
N VAL A 35 -1.21 8.70 -1.28
CA VAL A 35 -0.57 7.63 -2.06
C VAL A 35 -1.21 7.56 -3.45
N ARG A 36 -0.39 7.60 -4.50
CA ARG A 36 -0.81 7.46 -5.90
C ARG A 36 -0.06 6.29 -6.54
N LYS A 37 -0.79 5.34 -7.14
CA LYS A 37 -0.20 4.32 -8.01
C LYS A 37 -0.06 4.87 -9.43
N ASN A 38 1.09 4.65 -10.07
CA ASN A 38 1.34 4.95 -11.48
C ASN A 38 2.17 3.82 -12.09
N ASN A 39 1.56 3.00 -12.95
CA ASN A 39 2.15 1.76 -13.47
C ASN A 39 2.75 0.93 -12.32
N ASP A 40 4.04 0.59 -12.40
CA ASP A 40 4.77 -0.22 -11.42
C ASP A 40 5.38 0.63 -10.29
N THR A 41 4.83 1.83 -10.03
CA THR A 41 5.32 2.72 -8.98
C THR A 41 4.21 3.21 -8.06
N TYR A 42 4.57 3.45 -6.80
CA TYR A 42 3.76 4.13 -5.81
C TYR A 42 4.45 5.43 -5.41
N ILE A 43 3.71 6.53 -5.47
CA ILE A 43 4.16 7.87 -5.12
C ILE A 43 3.46 8.28 -3.83
N PHE A 44 4.23 8.47 -2.77
CA PHE A 44 3.79 8.93 -1.47
C PHE A 44 4.11 10.42 -1.37
N THR A 45 3.13 11.25 -1.04
CA THR A 45 3.31 12.71 -0.90
C THR A 45 2.75 13.19 0.44
N LYS A 46 3.52 13.94 1.21
CA LYS A 46 3.08 14.58 2.45
C LYS A 46 3.15 16.10 2.29
N LYS A 47 2.04 16.69 1.83
CA LYS A 47 2.00 18.08 1.35
C LYS A 47 2.42 19.10 2.42
N HIS A 48 2.02 18.89 3.67
CA HIS A 48 2.34 19.81 4.76
C HIS A 48 3.83 19.73 5.18
N GLU A 49 4.56 18.70 4.76
CA GLU A 49 6.01 18.55 4.98
C GLU A 49 6.83 18.75 3.71
N ASN A 50 6.19 19.09 2.58
CA ASN A 50 6.83 19.14 1.25
C ASN A 50 7.67 17.89 0.91
N ARG A 51 7.25 16.71 1.40
CA ARG A 51 7.97 15.44 1.21
C ARG A 51 7.32 14.58 0.13
N GLN A 52 8.14 13.91 -0.67
CA GLN A 52 7.70 12.95 -1.66
C GLN A 52 8.65 11.74 -1.71
N GLU A 53 8.08 10.54 -1.77
CA GLU A 53 8.81 9.28 -1.90
C GLU A 53 8.22 8.46 -3.04
N ILE A 54 9.08 7.83 -3.84
CA ILE A 54 8.68 7.01 -5.00
C ILE A 54 9.23 5.61 -4.79
N PHE A 55 8.34 4.64 -4.76
CA PHE A 55 8.68 3.23 -4.59
C PHE A 55 8.32 2.47 -5.85
N GLN A 56 9.27 1.68 -6.36
CA GLN A 56 8.96 0.64 -7.34
C GLN A 56 8.14 -0.46 -6.65
N GLU A 57 7.17 -1.04 -7.33
CA GLU A 57 6.25 -2.03 -6.74
C GLU A 57 6.99 -3.27 -6.23
N ASN A 58 7.99 -3.76 -6.97
CA ASN A 58 8.86 -4.87 -6.55
C ASN A 58 9.75 -4.53 -5.35
N TYR A 59 10.25 -3.29 -5.29
CA TYR A 59 11.05 -2.80 -4.17
C TYR A 59 10.18 -2.65 -2.93
N LEU A 60 8.95 -2.16 -3.07
CA LEU A 60 7.99 -2.04 -1.98
C LEU A 60 7.68 -3.42 -1.38
N GLU A 61 7.41 -4.42 -2.21
CA GLU A 61 7.17 -5.79 -1.74
C GLU A 61 8.37 -6.34 -0.95
N THR A 62 9.58 -6.13 -1.45
CA THR A 62 10.82 -6.61 -0.81
C THR A 62 11.12 -5.84 0.49
N PHE A 63 10.99 -4.51 0.46
CA PHE A 63 11.22 -3.62 1.60
C PHE A 63 10.22 -3.88 2.72
N VAL A 64 8.95 -4.02 2.38
CA VAL A 64 7.90 -4.28 3.37
C VAL A 64 8.07 -5.69 3.94
N ALA A 65 8.42 -6.69 3.12
CA ALA A 65 8.71 -8.04 3.61
C ALA A 65 9.89 -8.07 4.61
N SER A 66 10.93 -7.25 4.39
CA SER A 66 12.11 -7.19 5.26
C SER A 66 11.93 -6.31 6.50
N ASN A 67 11.08 -5.28 6.46
CA ASN A 67 10.94 -4.31 7.55
C ASN A 67 9.67 -4.51 8.43
N LEU A 68 8.65 -5.25 7.96
CA LEU A 68 7.50 -5.61 8.81
C LEU A 68 7.73 -6.88 9.65
N ALA A 69 8.76 -7.68 9.37
CA ALA A 69 9.09 -8.85 10.18
C ALA A 69 9.54 -8.48 11.61
N THR A 70 9.86 -7.20 11.85
CA THR A 70 10.51 -6.70 13.07
C THR A 70 9.54 -6.16 14.14
N ASN A 71 8.25 -6.01 13.84
CA ASN A 71 7.25 -5.51 14.80
C ASN A 71 6.01 -6.41 14.85
N VAL A 72 6.20 -7.68 15.21
CA VAL A 72 5.13 -8.45 15.82
C VAL A 72 5.27 -8.26 17.32
N ILE A 73 4.38 -7.43 17.90
CA ILE A 73 4.13 -7.36 19.35
C ILE A 73 3.25 -8.55 19.73
#